data_AF-A0A0N1CQL4-F1
#
_entry.id   AF-A0A0N1CQL4-F1
#
_cell.length_a   1.000
_cell.length_b   1.000
_cell.length_c   1.000
_cell.angle_alpha   90.00
_cell.angle_beta   90.00
_cell.angle_gamma   90.00
#
_symmetry.space_group_name_H-M   'P 1'
#
loop_
_entity.id
_entity.type
_entity.pdbx_description
1 polymer ?
#
loop_
_entity_poly.entity_id
_entity_poly.type
_entity_poly.pdbx_seq_one_letter_code
_entity_poly.pdbx_strand_id
1 'polypeptide(L)'
;MEESTWQGIPEERFRLYRQWITPSGYLCGTYAAAVFLAYYQDHIDASIVPQAFRKKNQRDLTAVTAFLRLVIQPHGLPTISWQVAHGLSRYFAHFQLPYRGRATMVGGWQRACKRIDQGKPVIIGILKPLGSTYGNHWVVAYAYLENDKGERFFKVHDNWGNYRKVIPASWVNGTVTLP
;
A
#
# COMPACT_ATOMS: atom_id res chain seq x y z
N MET A 1 -9.30 18.58 -26.10
CA MET A 1 -9.65 17.78 -24.91
C MET A 1 -8.44 16.91 -24.68
N GLU A 2 -7.68 17.15 -23.62
CA GLU A 2 -6.60 16.23 -23.25
C GLU A 2 -7.26 14.96 -22.72
N GLU A 3 -6.96 13.80 -23.31
CA GLU A 3 -7.42 12.54 -22.75
C GLU A 3 -6.80 12.38 -21.36
N SER A 4 -7.64 12.38 -20.32
CA SER A 4 -7.18 12.23 -18.95
C SER A 4 -6.46 10.86 -18.81
N THR A 5 -5.13 10.90 -18.77
CA THR A 5 -4.28 9.71 -18.82
C THR A 5 -3.83 9.31 -17.42
N TRP A 6 -3.90 8.00 -17.11
CA TRP A 6 -3.40 7.47 -15.85
C TRP A 6 -1.89 7.65 -15.75
N GLN A 7 -1.43 8.30 -14.68
CA GLN A 7 -0.02 8.49 -14.37
C GLN A 7 0.42 7.54 -13.27
N GLY A 8 1.53 6.83 -13.49
CA GLY A 8 2.16 6.00 -12.46
C GLY A 8 2.60 4.63 -12.95
N ILE A 9 2.52 3.66 -12.05
CA ILE A 9 3.02 2.31 -12.26
C ILE A 9 2.01 1.49 -13.09
N PRO A 10 2.44 0.71 -14.09
CA PRO A 10 1.55 -0.17 -14.85
C PRO A 10 0.83 -1.19 -13.96
N GLU A 11 -0.48 -1.37 -14.17
CA GLU A 11 -1.32 -2.24 -13.35
C GLU A 11 -0.90 -3.73 -13.42
N GLU A 12 -0.26 -4.13 -14.52
CA GLU A 12 0.26 -5.48 -14.75
C GLU A 12 1.31 -5.87 -13.70
N ARG A 13 2.04 -4.90 -13.12
CA ARG A 13 2.99 -5.16 -12.03
C ARG A 13 2.29 -5.61 -10.75
N PHE A 14 1.03 -5.19 -10.54
CA PHE A 14 0.23 -5.60 -9.38
C PHE A 14 -0.56 -6.89 -9.59
N ARG A 15 -0.64 -7.38 -10.84
CA ARG A 15 -1.37 -8.62 -11.20
C ARG A 15 -0.85 -9.84 -10.45
N LEU A 16 0.44 -9.89 -10.11
CA LEU A 16 1.04 -10.99 -9.34
C LEU A 16 0.41 -11.10 -7.94
N TYR A 17 0.07 -9.98 -7.33
CA TYR A 17 -0.46 -9.89 -5.96
C TYR A 17 -1.98 -10.01 -5.90
N ARG A 18 -2.68 -10.22 -7.01
CA ARG A 18 -4.17 -10.19 -7.06
C ARG A 18 -4.86 -11.17 -6.11
N GLN A 19 -4.20 -12.27 -5.75
CA GLN A 19 -4.74 -13.30 -4.84
C GLN A 19 -4.47 -12.97 -3.37
N TRP A 20 -3.82 -11.84 -3.08
CA TRP A 20 -3.38 -11.46 -1.73
C TRP A 20 -4.51 -10.71 -1.06
N ILE A 21 -5.43 -11.49 -0.52
CA ILE A 21 -6.69 -11.02 0.06
C ILE A 21 -6.56 -11.03 1.58
N THR A 22 -6.94 -9.93 2.21
CA THR A 22 -7.05 -9.84 3.66
C THR A 22 -8.13 -10.84 4.10
N PRO A 23 -7.83 -11.80 4.98
CA PRO A 23 -8.85 -12.63 5.59
C PRO A 23 -9.77 -11.74 6.43
N SER A 24 -10.89 -12.29 6.89
CA SER A 24 -11.83 -11.56 7.74
C SER A 24 -11.14 -10.89 8.95
N GLY A 25 -11.76 -9.81 9.45
CA GLY A 25 -11.25 -9.03 10.57
C GLY A 25 -10.52 -7.76 10.13
N TYR A 26 -9.57 -7.29 10.95
CA TYR A 26 -9.00 -5.94 10.82
C TYR A 26 -7.58 -5.91 10.23
N LEU A 27 -7.12 -6.99 9.59
CA LEU A 27 -5.71 -7.15 9.16
C LEU A 27 -5.34 -6.40 7.87
N CYS A 28 -6.18 -5.52 7.34
CA CYS A 28 -5.94 -4.85 6.07
C CYS A 28 -4.65 -4.01 6.06
N GLY A 29 -4.22 -3.45 7.20
CA GLY A 29 -2.94 -2.74 7.31
C GLY A 29 -1.74 -3.68 7.12
N THR A 30 -1.79 -4.88 7.69
CA THR A 30 -0.78 -5.93 7.51
C THR A 30 -0.71 -6.39 6.05
N TYR A 31 -1.86 -6.63 5.42
CA TYR A 31 -1.90 -7.10 4.02
C TYR A 31 -1.48 -6.02 3.02
N ALA A 32 -1.89 -4.77 3.24
CA ALA A 32 -1.40 -3.64 2.45
C ALA A 32 0.13 -3.50 2.56
N ALA A 33 0.69 -3.65 3.77
CA ALA A 33 2.13 -3.64 3.97
C ALA A 33 2.84 -4.83 3.27
N ALA A 34 2.23 -6.00 3.23
CA ALA A 34 2.78 -7.16 2.53
C ALA A 34 2.81 -6.96 1.01
N VAL A 35 1.70 -6.51 0.39
CA VAL A 35 1.65 -6.16 -1.04
C VAL A 35 2.68 -5.07 -1.36
N PHE A 36 2.76 -4.05 -0.51
CA PHE A 36 3.73 -2.97 -0.64
C PHE A 36 5.19 -3.46 -0.62
N LEU A 37 5.58 -4.28 0.36
CA LEU A 37 6.92 -4.84 0.45
C LEU A 37 7.24 -5.80 -0.70
N ALA A 38 6.27 -6.58 -1.16
CA ALA A 38 6.47 -7.48 -2.29
C ALA A 38 6.71 -6.71 -3.60
N TYR A 39 5.98 -5.62 -3.84
CA TYR A 39 6.26 -4.74 -4.96
C TYR A 39 7.69 -4.18 -4.89
N TYR A 40 8.11 -3.70 -3.71
CA TYR A 40 9.48 -3.23 -3.53
C TYR A 40 10.50 -4.34 -3.81
N GLN A 41 10.28 -5.56 -3.30
CA GLN A 41 11.17 -6.69 -3.57
C GLN A 41 11.27 -7.03 -5.07
N ASP A 42 10.15 -6.99 -5.77
CA ASP A 42 10.08 -7.42 -7.16
C ASP A 42 10.61 -6.36 -8.14
N HIS A 43 10.52 -5.08 -7.78
CA HIS A 43 10.76 -3.99 -8.73
C HIS A 43 11.77 -2.93 -8.30
N ILE A 44 12.14 -2.85 -7.02
CA ILE A 44 12.97 -1.75 -6.48
C ILE A 44 14.22 -2.29 -5.79
N ASP A 45 14.05 -3.09 -4.74
CA ASP A 45 15.14 -3.63 -3.92
C ASP A 45 14.83 -5.07 -3.52
N ALA A 46 15.49 -6.03 -4.18
CA ALA A 46 15.29 -7.46 -3.94
C ALA A 46 15.67 -7.92 -2.52
N SER A 47 16.42 -7.12 -1.76
CA SER A 47 16.85 -7.42 -0.40
C SER A 47 15.88 -6.93 0.69
N ILE A 48 14.91 -6.08 0.34
CA ILE A 48 13.97 -5.48 1.30
C ILE A 48 13.10 -6.51 2.02
N VAL A 49 12.96 -7.71 1.46
CA VAL A 49 12.39 -8.87 2.12
C VAL A 49 13.45 -9.98 2.11
N PRO A 50 13.85 -10.52 3.28
CA PRO A 50 14.81 -11.61 3.34
C PRO A 50 14.32 -12.83 2.56
N GLN A 51 15.22 -13.48 1.82
CA GLN A 51 14.87 -14.61 0.95
C GLN A 51 14.22 -15.79 1.69
N ALA A 52 14.51 -15.94 2.99
CA ALA A 52 13.90 -16.94 3.85
C ALA A 52 12.39 -16.71 4.07
N PHE A 53 11.91 -15.47 3.94
CA PHE A 53 10.50 -15.11 4.09
C PHE A 53 9.76 -15.10 2.74
N ARG A 54 10.42 -14.62 1.69
CA ARG A 54 9.87 -14.59 0.33
C ARG A 54 10.98 -14.45 -0.69
N LYS A 55 10.92 -15.21 -1.77
CA LYS A 55 11.76 -15.00 -2.96
C LYS A 55 11.09 -14.00 -3.92
N LYS A 56 11.92 -13.29 -4.69
CA LYS A 56 11.44 -12.39 -5.75
C LYS A 56 10.43 -13.10 -6.67
N ASN A 57 9.33 -12.41 -6.99
CA ASN A 57 8.20 -12.89 -7.80
C ASN A 57 7.42 -14.09 -7.22
N GLN A 58 7.69 -14.51 -5.97
CA GLN A 58 6.93 -15.57 -5.33
C GLN A 58 5.52 -15.08 -4.98
N ARG A 59 4.52 -15.94 -5.20
CA ARG A 59 3.11 -15.66 -4.93
C ARG A 59 2.71 -15.90 -3.48
N ASP A 60 3.49 -16.67 -2.75
CA ASP A 60 3.25 -16.90 -1.32
C ASP A 60 3.71 -15.70 -0.50
N LEU A 61 2.81 -15.22 0.36
CA LEU A 61 2.98 -14.08 1.25
C LEU A 61 2.94 -14.51 2.72
N THR A 62 2.74 -15.79 3.02
CA THR A 62 2.36 -16.29 4.36
C THR A 62 3.38 -15.92 5.42
N ALA A 63 4.66 -16.16 5.16
CA ALA A 63 5.72 -15.81 6.11
C ALA A 63 5.85 -14.29 6.31
N VAL A 64 5.69 -13.52 5.24
CA VAL A 64 5.74 -12.05 5.28
C VAL A 64 4.58 -11.50 6.11
N THR A 65 3.35 -11.95 5.88
CA THR A 65 2.19 -11.47 6.66
C THR A 65 2.19 -11.96 8.09
N ALA A 66 2.66 -13.19 8.36
CA ALA A 66 2.80 -13.69 9.72
C ALA A 66 3.73 -12.77 10.54
N PHE A 67 4.88 -12.40 9.98
CA PHE A 67 5.80 -11.49 10.65
C PHE A 67 5.24 -10.07 10.75
N LEU A 68 4.72 -9.52 9.65
CA LEU A 68 4.14 -8.18 9.63
C LEU A 68 2.99 -8.03 10.64
N ARG A 69 2.18 -9.07 10.83
CA ARG A 69 1.13 -9.08 11.86
C ARG A 69 1.72 -8.87 13.24
N LEU A 70 2.86 -9.50 13.58
CA LEU A 70 3.49 -9.33 14.89
C LEU A 70 3.98 -7.90 15.14
N VAL A 71 4.46 -7.21 14.10
CA VAL A 71 5.05 -5.86 14.23
C VAL A 71 4.08 -4.70 13.95
N ILE A 72 3.02 -4.92 13.18
CA ILE A 72 1.99 -3.92 12.84
C ILE A 72 0.71 -4.13 13.67
N GLN A 73 0.23 -5.37 13.81
CA GLN A 73 -1.09 -5.70 14.38
C GLN A 73 -1.05 -6.92 15.33
N PRO A 74 -0.26 -6.90 16.42
CA PRO A 74 -0.08 -8.06 17.29
C PRO A 74 -1.40 -8.56 17.91
N HIS A 75 -2.31 -7.64 18.25
CA HIS A 75 -3.62 -7.96 18.81
C HIS A 75 -4.73 -8.06 17.76
N GLY A 76 -4.42 -7.94 16.47
CA GLY A 76 -5.41 -8.01 15.38
C GLY A 76 -6.43 -6.86 15.38
N LEU A 77 -6.14 -5.74 16.06
CA LEU A 77 -7.00 -4.55 16.11
C LEU A 77 -6.80 -3.66 14.86
N PRO A 78 -7.78 -2.80 14.52
CA PRO A 78 -7.64 -1.79 13.46
C PRO A 78 -6.40 -0.91 13.67
N THR A 79 -5.87 -0.37 12.57
CA THR A 79 -4.66 0.46 12.59
C THR A 79 -4.86 1.84 11.98
N ILE A 80 -4.05 2.79 12.44
CA ILE A 80 -3.86 4.12 11.83
C ILE A 80 -2.51 4.19 11.10
N SER A 81 -2.31 5.22 10.25
CA SER A 81 -1.09 5.36 9.42
C SER A 81 0.20 5.28 10.23
N TRP A 82 0.21 5.88 11.43
CA TRP A 82 1.38 5.87 12.29
C TRP A 82 1.75 4.46 12.77
N GLN A 83 0.77 3.62 13.13
CA GLN A 83 1.02 2.23 13.54
C GLN A 83 1.56 1.40 12.39
N VAL A 84 1.03 1.55 11.17
CA VAL A 84 1.54 0.85 9.99
C VAL A 84 2.97 1.31 9.67
N ALA A 85 3.25 2.62 9.68
CA ALA A 85 4.59 3.16 9.45
C ALA A 85 5.60 2.72 10.53
N HIS A 86 5.19 2.71 11.79
CA HIS A 86 6.02 2.26 12.91
C HIS A 86 6.30 0.76 12.83
N GLY A 87 5.30 -0.06 12.52
CA GLY A 87 5.48 -1.51 12.34
C GLY A 87 6.40 -1.85 11.16
N LEU A 88 6.29 -1.14 10.03
CA LEU A 88 7.27 -1.23 8.95
C LEU A 88 8.68 -0.82 9.41
N SER A 89 8.80 0.24 10.21
CA SER A 89 10.11 0.66 10.75
C SER A 89 10.72 -0.39 11.69
N ARG A 90 9.90 -1.07 12.50
CA ARG A 90 10.33 -2.20 13.34
C ARG A 90 10.77 -3.39 12.50
N TYR A 91 10.05 -3.69 11.42
CA TYR A 91 10.43 -4.69 10.43
C TYR A 91 11.83 -4.40 9.86
N PHE A 92 12.06 -3.18 9.36
CA PHE A 92 13.36 -2.82 8.80
C PHE A 92 14.48 -2.84 9.84
N ALA A 93 14.23 -2.35 11.06
CA ALA A 93 15.21 -2.42 12.14
C ALA A 93 15.59 -3.86 12.51
N HIS A 94 14.61 -4.77 12.56
CA HIS A 94 14.84 -6.18 12.85
C HIS A 94 15.75 -6.84 11.81
N PHE A 95 15.55 -6.53 10.53
CA PHE A 95 16.36 -7.06 9.43
C PHE A 95 17.55 -6.16 9.06
N GLN A 96 17.86 -5.13 9.86
CA GLN A 96 18.96 -4.19 9.64
C GLN A 96 18.94 -3.52 8.25
N LEU A 97 17.75 -3.22 7.74
CA LEU A 97 17.53 -2.59 6.45
C LEU A 97 17.52 -1.06 6.55
N PRO A 98 18.03 -0.32 5.56
CA PRO A 98 18.19 1.14 5.60
C PRO A 98 16.89 1.91 5.31
N TYR A 99 15.73 1.36 5.71
CA TYR A 99 14.42 1.93 5.45
C TYR A 99 13.72 2.35 6.74
N ARG A 100 12.84 3.34 6.61
CA ARG A 100 11.94 3.76 7.68
C ARG A 100 10.58 4.12 7.10
N GLY A 101 9.52 3.54 7.68
CA GLY A 101 8.15 3.89 7.32
C GLY A 101 7.85 5.34 7.69
N ARG A 102 7.21 6.08 6.79
CA ARG A 102 6.79 7.47 7.01
C ARG A 102 5.29 7.59 6.83
N ALA A 103 4.61 7.99 7.90
CA ALA A 103 3.20 8.36 7.84
C ALA A 103 3.03 9.81 7.38
N THR A 104 1.99 10.11 6.62
CA THR A 104 1.59 11.48 6.28
C THR A 104 0.08 11.58 6.42
N MET A 105 -0.38 12.38 7.38
CA MET A 105 -1.82 12.55 7.71
C MET A 105 -2.48 13.67 6.88
N VAL A 106 -1.72 14.68 6.48
CA VAL A 106 -2.21 15.84 5.70
C VAL A 106 -1.43 15.90 4.39
N GLY A 107 -2.13 16.16 3.27
CA GLY A 107 -1.51 16.20 1.94
C GLY A 107 -1.28 14.81 1.34
N GLY A 108 -2.20 13.86 1.61
CA GLY A 108 -2.10 12.48 1.12
C GLY A 108 -2.02 12.38 -0.40
N TRP A 109 -2.74 13.24 -1.12
CA TRP A 109 -2.67 13.34 -2.58
C TRP A 109 -1.26 13.68 -3.06
N GLN A 110 -0.72 14.82 -2.63
CA GLN A 110 0.60 15.31 -3.04
C GLN A 110 1.70 14.31 -2.68
N ARG A 111 1.59 13.70 -1.49
CA ARG A 111 2.52 12.64 -1.06
C ARG A 111 2.44 11.42 -1.97
N ALA A 112 1.24 10.97 -2.32
CA ALA A 112 1.04 9.81 -3.16
C ALA A 112 1.57 10.05 -4.58
N CYS A 113 1.18 11.14 -5.24
CA CYS A 113 1.66 11.51 -6.58
C CYS A 113 3.18 11.53 -6.64
N LYS A 114 3.83 12.27 -5.72
CA LYS A 114 5.29 12.36 -5.64
C LYS A 114 5.98 10.99 -5.59
N ARG A 115 5.41 10.01 -4.87
CA ARG A 115 6.02 8.68 -4.76
C ARG A 115 5.72 7.83 -6.00
N ILE A 116 4.50 7.89 -6.49
CA ILE A 116 4.07 7.18 -7.69
C ILE A 116 4.90 7.61 -8.90
N ASP A 117 5.20 8.91 -9.03
CA ASP A 117 6.10 9.45 -10.06
C ASP A 117 7.54 8.90 -9.95
N GLN A 118 7.96 8.51 -8.75
CA GLN A 118 9.24 7.85 -8.49
C GLN A 118 9.18 6.33 -8.72
N GLY A 119 8.08 5.81 -9.26
CA GLY A 119 7.85 4.38 -9.44
C GLY A 119 7.59 3.61 -8.13
N LYS A 120 7.30 4.33 -7.03
CA LYS A 120 7.08 3.80 -5.69
C LYS A 120 5.58 3.82 -5.35
N PRO A 121 4.94 2.68 -5.08
CA PRO A 121 3.55 2.67 -4.65
C PRO A 121 3.43 3.26 -3.25
N VAL A 122 2.20 3.47 -2.79
CA VAL A 122 1.90 4.10 -1.50
C VAL A 122 0.77 3.36 -0.82
N ILE A 123 0.96 3.00 0.44
CA ILE A 123 -0.14 2.50 1.27
C ILE A 123 -1.02 3.71 1.63
N ILE A 124 -2.31 3.66 1.35
CA ILE A 124 -3.26 4.72 1.67
C ILE A 124 -4.38 4.18 2.56
N GLY A 125 -4.72 4.95 3.58
CA GLY A 125 -5.85 4.70 4.47
C GLY A 125 -7.07 5.43 3.94
N ILE A 126 -8.18 4.71 3.77
CA ILE A 126 -9.45 5.26 3.33
C ILE A 126 -10.50 5.13 4.43
N LEU A 127 -11.40 6.12 4.53
CA LEU A 127 -12.36 6.22 5.63
C LEU A 127 -13.80 6.28 5.16
N LYS A 128 -14.69 5.59 5.89
CA LYS A 128 -16.14 5.65 5.66
C LYS A 128 -16.69 7.08 5.76
N PRO A 129 -16.33 7.89 6.79
CA PRO A 129 -16.74 9.29 6.84
C PRO A 129 -16.32 10.16 5.63
N LEU A 130 -15.28 9.75 4.89
CA LEU A 130 -14.82 10.45 3.69
C LEU A 130 -15.42 9.88 2.40
N GLY A 131 -16.42 9.00 2.51
CA GLY A 131 -17.17 8.44 1.37
C GLY A 131 -16.70 7.06 0.91
N SER A 132 -15.76 6.42 1.61
CA SER A 132 -15.29 5.07 1.25
C SER A 132 -16.40 4.03 1.32
N THR A 133 -16.68 3.37 0.19
CA THR A 133 -17.60 2.23 0.14
C THR A 133 -17.00 0.95 0.74
N TYR A 134 -15.69 0.93 1.01
CA TYR A 134 -14.99 -0.16 1.69
C TYR A 134 -15.10 -0.06 3.22
N GLY A 135 -15.73 0.99 3.75
CA GLY A 135 -15.60 1.32 5.15
C GLY A 135 -14.23 1.94 5.47
N ASN A 136 -13.72 1.70 6.68
CA ASN A 136 -12.35 2.06 7.04
C ASN A 136 -11.40 0.94 6.58
N HIS A 137 -10.45 1.27 5.69
CA HIS A 137 -9.64 0.25 5.02
C HIS A 137 -8.25 0.74 4.61
N TRP A 138 -7.35 -0.21 4.34
CA TRP A 138 -6.00 0.02 3.82
C TRP A 138 -5.84 -0.58 2.43
N VAL A 139 -5.38 0.22 1.47
CA VAL A 139 -5.13 -0.19 0.09
C VAL A 139 -3.75 0.30 -0.36
N VAL A 140 -3.25 -0.24 -1.48
CA VAL A 140 -1.96 0.17 -2.07
C VAL A 140 -2.21 0.92 -3.38
N ALA A 141 -2.02 2.24 -3.38
CA ALA A 141 -2.11 3.07 -4.57
C ALA A 141 -0.82 3.01 -5.38
N TYR A 142 -0.96 2.97 -6.71
CA TYR A 142 0.18 2.83 -7.62
C TYR A 142 0.08 3.69 -8.89
N ALA A 143 -1.09 4.22 -9.19
CA ALA A 143 -1.30 5.20 -10.24
C ALA A 143 -2.40 6.19 -9.83
N TYR A 144 -2.40 7.37 -10.43
CA TYR A 144 -3.37 8.42 -10.17
C TYR A 144 -3.84 9.08 -11.46
N LEU A 145 -4.95 9.80 -11.35
CA LEU A 145 -5.57 10.56 -12.42
C LEU A 145 -6.17 11.84 -11.83
N GLU A 146 -5.92 12.98 -12.46
CA GLU A 146 -6.69 14.20 -12.27
C GLU A 146 -7.33 14.52 -13.61
N ASN A 147 -8.66 14.59 -13.66
CA ASN A 147 -9.36 14.89 -14.90
C ASN A 147 -9.52 16.40 -15.11
N ASP A 148 -10.04 16.78 -16.27
CA ASP A 148 -10.23 18.19 -16.69
C ASP A 148 -11.17 18.97 -15.74
N LYS A 149 -11.94 18.28 -14.89
CA LYS A 149 -12.83 18.87 -13.88
C LYS A 149 -12.15 19.03 -12.50
N GLY A 150 -10.88 18.65 -12.38
CA GLY A 150 -10.14 18.64 -11.11
C GLY A 150 -10.52 17.48 -10.19
N GLU A 151 -11.27 16.49 -10.67
CA GLU A 151 -11.58 15.29 -9.90
C GLU A 151 -10.38 14.36 -9.89
N ARG A 152 -10.05 13.85 -8.71
CA ARG A 152 -8.82 13.09 -8.45
C ARG A 152 -9.13 11.66 -8.08
N PHE A 153 -8.40 10.72 -8.68
CA PHE A 153 -8.59 9.29 -8.49
C PHE A 153 -7.26 8.57 -8.30
N PHE A 154 -7.30 7.44 -7.60
CA PHE A 154 -6.22 6.48 -7.53
C PHE A 154 -6.64 5.15 -8.15
N LYS A 155 -5.72 4.50 -8.86
CA LYS A 155 -5.73 3.06 -9.08
C LYS A 155 -5.00 2.38 -7.93
N VAL A 156 -5.64 1.37 -7.35
CA VAL A 156 -5.19 0.69 -6.15
C VAL A 156 -5.30 -0.82 -6.29
N HIS A 157 -4.43 -1.51 -5.54
CA HIS A 157 -4.68 -2.86 -5.09
C HIS A 157 -5.46 -2.80 -3.77
N ASP A 158 -6.68 -3.33 -3.77
CA ASP A 158 -7.63 -3.16 -2.67
C ASP A 158 -7.50 -4.19 -1.54
N ASN A 159 -6.53 -5.11 -1.62
CA ASN A 159 -6.37 -6.22 -0.69
C ASN A 159 -7.62 -7.09 -0.49
N TRP A 160 -8.61 -7.00 -1.40
CA TRP A 160 -9.86 -7.79 -1.42
C TRP A 160 -10.08 -8.48 -2.79
N GLY A 161 -9.04 -8.54 -3.61
CA GLY A 161 -9.01 -9.32 -4.86
C GLY A 161 -9.08 -8.46 -6.12
N ASN A 162 -9.19 -7.14 -5.99
CA ASN A 162 -9.13 -6.22 -7.13
C ASN A 162 -7.83 -5.41 -7.10
N TYR A 163 -6.88 -5.83 -7.94
CA TYR A 163 -5.59 -5.15 -8.11
C TYR A 163 -5.67 -3.89 -9.00
N ARG A 164 -6.82 -3.59 -9.59
CA ARG A 164 -7.05 -2.47 -10.53
C ARG A 164 -8.26 -1.62 -10.15
N LYS A 165 -8.54 -1.53 -8.84
CA LYS A 165 -9.68 -0.77 -8.36
C LYS A 165 -9.41 0.72 -8.52
N VAL A 166 -10.39 1.46 -9.02
CA VAL A 166 -10.37 2.93 -9.02
C VAL A 166 -11.14 3.44 -7.80
N ILE A 167 -10.55 4.38 -7.07
CA ILE A 167 -11.17 5.06 -5.93
C ILE A 167 -10.97 6.58 -6.01
N PRO A 168 -11.93 7.39 -5.54
CA PRO A 168 -11.74 8.82 -5.35
C PRO A 168 -10.59 9.12 -4.37
N ALA A 169 -9.74 10.09 -4.71
CA ALA A 169 -8.66 10.55 -3.83
C ALA A 169 -9.19 11.25 -2.56
N SER A 170 -10.43 11.76 -2.60
CA SER A 170 -11.11 12.37 -1.45
C SER A 170 -11.34 11.39 -0.28
N TRP A 171 -11.27 10.08 -0.53
CA TRP A 171 -11.42 9.07 0.52
C TRP A 171 -10.21 8.96 1.45
N VAL A 172 -9.06 9.53 1.05
CA VAL A 172 -7.77 9.34 1.73
C VAL A 172 -7.70 10.16 3.02
N ASN A 173 -7.41 9.49 4.13
CA ASN A 173 -7.16 10.09 5.44
C ASN A 173 -5.68 10.08 5.86
N GLY A 174 -4.85 9.34 5.13
CA GLY A 174 -3.42 9.29 5.42
C GLY A 174 -2.70 8.29 4.53
N THR A 175 -1.38 8.41 4.50
CA THR A 175 -0.51 7.57 3.67
C THR A 175 0.65 7.01 4.47
N VAL A 176 1.20 5.89 4.02
CA VAL A 176 2.47 5.32 4.49
C VAL A 176 3.39 5.08 3.29
N THR A 177 4.61 5.60 3.39
CA THR A 177 5.62 5.58 2.32
C THR A 177 6.99 5.19 2.85
N LEU A 178 7.91 4.84 1.95
CA LEU A 178 9.35 4.76 2.23
C LEU A 178 10.08 6.00 1.66
N PRO A 179 11.28 6.33 2.16
CA PRO A 179 12.12 7.43 1.67
C PRO A 179 12.36 7.43 0.16
#